data_AF-K3WCW3-F1
#
_entry.id   AF-K3WCW3-F1
#
_cell.length_a   1.000
_cell.length_b   1.000
_cell.length_c   1.000
_cell.angle_alpha   90.00
_cell.angle_beta   90.00
_cell.angle_gamma   90.00
#
_symmetry.space_group_name_H-M   'P 1'
#
loop_
_entity.id
_entity.type
_entity.pdbx_description
1 polymer ?
#
loop_
_entity_poly.entity_id
_entity_poly.type
_entity_poly.pdbx_seq_one_letter_code
_entity_poly.pdbx_strand_id
1 'polypeptide(L)'
;MAAADWKLYCVREDGFDFVGNDIGNALGKVTDCCDICLANHFGYCTAWSWSDHNGGTCWFKSGRGTVVTNANMKSGVVLYPNEPPPCANLEYKTDYVGYDIGNVRMLKPQDCCLECSNFPGCRAFTHTDHNGGTCWLKSQKGRMVYNEEATSSVNYGVTGQPTCGYEVGVDYVGNDIISQRHGKAEECCSWCRQVSGCKAFSWTNQDGGTCYFKNRKDQTVLKPGVISAAVFPNPPAPSCAMELGVDYVDNDIGNAPAADAYDCCSICMKKDGCKAFSWSNANGGTCWLKSGKGATVANPNVKSSVV
;
A
#
# COMPACT_ATOMS: atom_id res chain seq x y z
N MET A 1 -13.75 33.95 -8.22
CA MET A 1 -12.93 32.74 -7.99
C MET A 1 -13.84 31.73 -7.34
N ALA A 2 -14.14 30.61 -8.02
CA ALA A 2 -15.01 29.58 -7.47
C ALA A 2 -14.34 28.97 -6.23
N ALA A 3 -15.11 28.77 -5.16
CA ALA A 3 -14.65 28.07 -3.98
C ALA A 3 -14.23 26.64 -4.38
N ALA A 4 -12.99 26.26 -4.07
CA ALA A 4 -12.55 24.88 -4.29
C ALA A 4 -13.43 23.94 -3.45
N ASP A 5 -13.94 22.88 -4.08
CA ASP A 5 -14.70 21.85 -3.39
C ASP A 5 -13.76 21.10 -2.44
N TRP A 6 -13.87 21.42 -1.15
CA TRP A 6 -13.05 20.93 -0.05
C TRP A 6 -13.08 19.41 0.12
N LYS A 7 -14.07 18.73 -0.47
CA LYS A 7 -14.14 17.25 -0.48
C LYS A 7 -13.04 16.59 -1.31
N LEU A 8 -12.35 17.34 -2.18
CA LEU A 8 -11.36 16.76 -3.09
C LEU A 8 -9.96 16.58 -2.45
N TYR A 9 -9.66 17.28 -1.35
CA TYR A 9 -8.29 17.39 -0.83
C TYR A 9 -8.07 16.76 0.55
N CYS A 10 -9.11 16.28 1.23
CA CYS A 10 -8.97 15.63 2.52
C CYS A 10 -9.95 14.47 2.71
N VAL A 11 -9.41 13.28 2.94
CA VAL A 11 -10.19 12.09 3.31
C VAL A 11 -10.26 12.03 4.84
N ARG A 12 -11.47 12.19 5.40
CA ARG A 12 -11.70 12.15 6.86
C ARG A 12 -12.08 10.73 7.30
N GLU A 13 -11.52 10.32 8.44
CA GLU A 13 -11.75 9.05 9.09
C GLU A 13 -12.14 9.29 10.55
N ASP A 14 -13.43 9.13 10.85
CA ASP A 14 -13.94 9.26 12.22
C ASP A 14 -13.69 7.96 13.00
N GLY A 15 -13.34 8.08 14.28
CA GLY A 15 -13.09 6.94 15.16
C GLY A 15 -11.70 6.32 15.03
N PHE A 16 -10.77 7.00 14.36
CA PHE A 16 -9.40 6.58 14.19
C PHE A 16 -8.43 7.68 14.59
N ASP A 17 -7.39 7.28 15.32
CA ASP A 17 -6.24 8.12 15.63
C ASP A 17 -5.07 7.73 14.74
N PHE A 18 -4.38 8.74 14.21
CA PHE A 18 -3.10 8.56 13.54
C PHE A 18 -2.04 8.81 14.62
N VAL A 19 -1.29 7.79 14.99
CA VAL A 19 -0.35 7.88 16.11
C VAL A 19 1.06 8.09 15.57
N GLY A 20 1.75 9.08 16.13
CA GLY A 20 3.11 9.45 15.76
C GLY A 20 3.15 10.36 14.53
N ASN A 21 4.37 10.58 14.02
CA ASN A 21 4.67 11.52 12.94
C ASN A 21 4.23 12.97 13.21
N ASP A 22 4.00 13.34 14.47
CA ASP A 22 3.54 14.68 14.84
C ASP A 22 4.60 15.74 14.50
N ILE A 23 4.19 16.77 13.78
CA ILE A 23 5.02 17.91 13.37
C ILE A 23 4.54 19.24 13.96
N GLY A 24 3.42 19.23 14.67
CA GLY A 24 2.86 20.41 15.30
C GLY A 24 1.40 20.21 15.68
N ASN A 25 0.82 21.24 16.30
CA ASN A 25 -0.62 21.28 16.57
C ASN A 25 -1.13 22.72 16.55
N ALA A 26 -2.44 22.88 16.38
CA ALA A 26 -3.13 24.14 16.52
C ALA A 26 -4.56 23.92 17.05
N LEU A 27 -5.09 24.91 17.75
CA LEU A 27 -6.50 24.91 18.14
C LEU A 27 -7.38 25.09 16.90
N GLY A 28 -8.50 24.37 16.85
CA GLY A 28 -9.43 24.43 15.72
C GLY A 28 -10.57 23.43 15.83
N LYS A 29 -11.61 23.64 15.05
CA LYS A 29 -12.64 22.62 14.84
C LYS A 29 -12.09 21.53 13.93
N VAL A 30 -12.69 20.34 13.98
CA VAL A 30 -12.29 19.24 13.08
C VAL A 30 -12.34 19.64 11.60
N THR A 31 -13.29 20.50 11.22
CA THR A 31 -13.44 21.01 9.85
C THR A 31 -12.27 21.86 9.39
N ASP A 32 -11.52 22.44 10.34
CA ASP A 32 -10.46 23.39 10.05
C ASP A 32 -9.11 22.67 9.89
N CYS A 33 -8.96 21.44 10.43
CA CYS A 33 -7.67 20.76 10.50
C CYS A 33 -7.03 20.51 9.15
N CYS A 34 -7.84 20.23 8.12
CA CYS A 34 -7.36 20.06 6.75
C CYS A 34 -6.70 21.35 6.23
N ASP A 35 -7.42 22.47 6.31
CA ASP A 35 -6.94 23.76 5.82
C ASP A 35 -5.74 24.24 6.62
N ILE A 36 -5.73 24.04 7.93
CA ILE A 36 -4.61 24.42 8.79
C ILE A 36 -3.37 23.58 8.45
N CYS A 37 -3.53 22.27 8.20
CA CYS A 37 -2.46 21.37 7.76
C CYS A 37 -1.88 21.81 6.40
N LEU A 38 -2.73 22.16 5.44
CA LEU A 38 -2.32 22.67 4.12
C LEU A 38 -1.60 24.04 4.21
N ALA A 39 -2.10 24.95 5.04
CA ALA A 39 -1.63 26.32 5.11
C ALA A 39 -0.33 26.50 5.92
N ASN A 40 -0.17 25.76 7.03
CA ASN A 40 0.92 26.04 7.98
C ASN A 40 2.19 25.21 7.77
N HIS A 41 2.16 24.20 6.89
CA HIS A 41 3.25 23.22 6.83
C HIS A 41 3.82 22.95 5.42
N PHE A 42 3.62 23.85 4.45
CA PHE A 42 4.34 23.91 3.15
C PHE A 42 4.83 22.56 2.59
N GLY A 43 3.93 21.59 2.41
CA GLY A 43 4.26 20.29 1.78
C GLY A 43 4.80 19.21 2.70
N TYR A 44 4.87 19.44 4.01
CA TYR A 44 5.29 18.44 4.99
C TYR A 44 4.12 17.89 5.82
N CYS A 45 2.98 18.57 5.92
CA CYS A 45 1.80 18.02 6.60
C CYS A 45 0.97 17.21 5.63
N THR A 46 0.96 15.89 5.78
CA THR A 46 0.26 14.98 4.87
C THR A 46 -0.90 14.28 5.57
N ALA A 47 -1.02 14.44 6.89
CA ALA A 47 -2.11 13.90 7.68
C ALA A 47 -2.34 14.73 8.93
N TRP A 48 -3.51 14.56 9.55
CA TRP A 48 -3.87 15.22 10.79
C TRP A 48 -4.76 14.30 11.63
N SER A 49 -4.77 14.55 12.93
CA SER A 49 -5.75 14.00 13.87
C SER A 49 -6.36 15.11 14.68
N TRP A 50 -7.64 15.02 15.00
CA TRP A 50 -8.36 15.98 15.80
C TRP A 50 -8.90 15.30 17.04
N SER A 51 -8.78 16.02 18.15
CA SER A 51 -9.31 15.66 19.46
C SER A 51 -10.00 16.86 20.09
N ASP A 52 -10.85 16.60 21.06
CA ASP A 52 -11.48 17.57 21.95
C ASP A 52 -10.54 18.18 23.01
N HIS A 53 -9.24 17.84 22.97
CA HIS A 53 -8.21 18.47 23.79
C HIS A 53 -8.24 20.00 23.67
N ASN A 54 -8.20 20.71 24.81
CA ASN A 54 -8.28 22.17 24.91
C ASN A 54 -9.48 22.81 24.15
N GLY A 55 -10.61 22.10 24.05
CA GLY A 55 -11.80 22.56 23.33
C GLY A 55 -11.74 22.36 21.81
N GLY A 56 -10.74 21.64 21.33
CA GLY A 56 -10.54 21.31 19.92
C GLY A 56 -9.10 21.57 19.49
N THR A 57 -8.34 20.50 19.26
CA THR A 57 -6.94 20.56 18.81
C THR A 57 -6.76 19.69 17.57
N CYS A 58 -6.16 20.27 16.53
CA CYS A 58 -5.63 19.59 15.36
C CYS A 58 -4.15 19.24 15.59
N TRP A 59 -3.80 17.97 15.48
CA TRP A 59 -2.46 17.39 15.59
C TRP A 59 -1.93 17.07 14.19
N PHE A 60 -1.01 17.88 13.68
CA PHE A 60 -0.47 17.80 12.32
C PHE A 60 0.62 16.76 12.22
N LYS A 61 0.65 16.05 11.09
CA LYS A 61 1.56 14.91 10.91
C LYS A 61 2.23 14.92 9.55
N SER A 62 3.48 14.47 9.52
CA SER A 62 4.24 14.23 8.29
C SER A 62 3.81 12.98 7.52
N GLY A 63 2.87 12.22 8.07
CA GLY A 63 2.42 10.95 7.55
C GLY A 63 1.28 10.41 8.40
N ARG A 64 0.54 9.45 7.87
CA ARG A 64 -0.60 8.81 8.56
C ARG A 64 -0.23 8.06 9.85
N GLY A 65 1.06 7.77 10.09
CA GLY A 65 1.49 7.08 11.31
C GLY A 65 0.85 5.69 11.49
N THR A 66 0.81 5.20 12.74
CA THR A 66 0.06 3.98 13.09
C THR A 66 -1.40 4.35 13.22
N VAL A 67 -2.30 3.62 12.58
CA VAL A 67 -3.73 3.87 12.76
C VAL A 67 -4.27 2.99 13.87
N VAL A 68 -4.82 3.60 14.92
CA VAL A 68 -5.50 2.90 16.01
C VAL A 68 -6.96 3.31 16.08
N THR A 69 -7.83 2.39 16.50
CA THR A 69 -9.23 2.72 16.76
C THR A 69 -9.32 3.58 18.01
N ASN A 70 -9.96 4.74 17.89
CA ASN A 70 -10.25 5.64 18.99
C ASN A 70 -11.48 6.47 18.65
N ALA A 71 -12.62 6.15 19.27
CA ALA A 71 -13.91 6.77 18.99
C ALA A 71 -13.92 8.31 19.18
N ASN A 72 -13.01 8.84 20.00
CA ASN A 72 -12.93 10.28 20.27
C ASN A 72 -12.10 11.03 19.22
N MET A 73 -11.32 10.31 18.42
CA MET A 73 -10.42 10.89 17.43
C MET A 73 -11.09 10.98 16.06
N LYS A 74 -10.72 12.00 15.31
CA LYS A 74 -11.09 12.18 13.89
C LYS A 74 -9.82 12.49 13.14
N SER A 75 -9.44 11.64 12.20
CA SER A 75 -8.19 11.83 11.46
C SER A 75 -8.46 12.10 9.99
N GLY A 76 -7.44 12.56 9.28
CA GLY A 76 -7.55 12.71 7.84
C GLY A 76 -6.22 12.76 7.13
N VAL A 77 -6.22 12.33 5.87
CA VAL A 77 -5.07 12.41 4.97
C VAL A 77 -5.31 13.57 4.01
N VAL A 78 -4.26 14.36 3.78
CA VAL A 78 -4.27 15.45 2.80
C VAL A 78 -3.83 14.90 1.45
N LEU A 79 -4.60 15.20 0.40
CA LEU A 79 -4.26 14.93 -0.99
C LEU A 79 -3.71 16.21 -1.61
N TYR A 80 -2.49 16.17 -2.15
CA TYR A 80 -1.88 17.36 -2.73
C TYR A 80 -2.50 17.71 -4.10
N PRO A 81 -2.53 18.99 -4.50
CA PRO A 81 -2.91 19.37 -5.85
C PRO A 81 -2.02 18.63 -6.85
N ASN A 82 -2.64 17.85 -7.75
CA ASN A 82 -2.05 16.92 -8.73
C ASN A 82 -1.94 15.45 -8.29
N GLU A 83 -2.35 15.08 -7.08
CA GLU A 83 -2.47 13.67 -6.70
C GLU A 83 -3.77 13.06 -7.22
N PRO A 84 -3.75 11.79 -7.70
CA PRO A 84 -4.97 11.10 -8.09
C PRO A 84 -5.92 11.00 -6.90
N PRO A 85 -7.20 11.37 -7.05
CA PRO A 85 -8.19 11.23 -5.99
C PRO A 85 -8.33 9.76 -5.55
N PRO A 86 -8.98 9.48 -4.40
CA PRO A 86 -9.33 8.12 -4.02
C PRO A 86 -10.00 7.40 -5.18
N CYS A 87 -9.57 6.16 -5.42
CA CYS A 87 -10.08 5.31 -6.48
C CYS A 87 -9.91 5.86 -7.91
N ALA A 88 -9.00 6.80 -8.14
CA ALA A 88 -8.72 7.32 -9.49
C ALA A 88 -8.27 6.23 -10.47
N ASN A 89 -7.65 5.16 -9.97
CA ASN A 89 -7.11 4.07 -10.76
C ASN A 89 -7.86 2.77 -10.43
N LEU A 90 -8.74 2.34 -11.33
CA LEU A 90 -9.30 1.00 -11.28
C LEU A 90 -8.31 0.02 -11.92
N GLU A 91 -7.86 -0.93 -11.12
CA GLU A 91 -7.02 -2.04 -11.56
C GLU A 91 -7.94 -3.18 -12.03
N TYR A 92 -8.23 -3.17 -13.32
CA TYR A 92 -9.04 -4.21 -13.97
C TYR A 92 -8.31 -5.56 -13.97
N LYS A 93 -9.12 -6.62 -14.02
CA LYS A 93 -8.69 -8.02 -14.00
C LYS A 93 -7.79 -8.38 -12.83
N THR A 94 -7.99 -7.72 -11.70
CA THR A 94 -7.10 -7.81 -10.54
C THR A 94 -7.91 -7.95 -9.27
N ASP A 95 -7.63 -9.01 -8.52
CA ASP A 95 -8.11 -9.25 -7.16
C ASP A 95 -7.03 -8.87 -6.15
N TYR A 96 -7.41 -8.13 -5.11
CA TYR A 96 -6.57 -7.87 -3.95
C TYR A 96 -6.88 -8.92 -2.89
N VAL A 97 -6.12 -10.00 -2.85
CA VAL A 97 -6.49 -11.14 -2.00
C VAL A 97 -6.32 -10.81 -0.51
N GLY A 98 -7.36 -11.12 0.27
CA GLY A 98 -7.39 -11.04 1.73
C GLY A 98 -7.77 -9.68 2.30
N TYR A 99 -7.62 -9.54 3.62
CA TYR A 99 -7.91 -8.32 4.40
C TYR A 99 -9.36 -7.80 4.32
N ASP A 100 -10.31 -8.65 3.93
CA ASP A 100 -11.74 -8.31 3.90
C ASP A 100 -12.25 -7.98 5.31
N ILE A 101 -12.91 -6.84 5.43
CA ILE A 101 -13.54 -6.35 6.67
C ILE A 101 -15.06 -6.18 6.52
N GLY A 102 -15.58 -6.39 5.32
CA GLY A 102 -16.99 -6.32 5.01
C GLY A 102 -17.23 -6.51 3.52
N ASN A 103 -18.50 -6.60 3.15
CA ASN A 103 -18.90 -6.56 1.75
C ASN A 103 -20.24 -5.84 1.60
N VAL A 104 -20.47 -5.32 0.40
CA VAL A 104 -21.72 -4.65 0.03
C VAL A 104 -22.03 -4.93 -1.43
N ARG A 105 -23.31 -5.14 -1.75
CA ARG A 105 -23.74 -5.38 -3.12
C ARG A 105 -23.73 -4.08 -3.92
N MET A 106 -22.93 -4.02 -4.98
CA MET A 106 -22.88 -2.91 -5.92
C MET A 106 -22.71 -3.43 -7.34
N LEU A 107 -23.44 -2.84 -8.28
CA LEU A 107 -23.43 -3.30 -9.67
C LEU A 107 -22.15 -2.88 -10.41
N LYS A 108 -21.52 -1.78 -10.01
CA LYS A 108 -20.36 -1.23 -10.69
C LYS A 108 -19.18 -1.04 -9.72
N PRO A 109 -17.94 -1.27 -10.17
CA PRO A 109 -16.75 -1.08 -9.34
C PRO A 109 -16.57 0.37 -8.89
N GLN A 110 -17.05 1.36 -9.65
CA GLN A 110 -16.98 2.77 -9.28
C GLN A 110 -17.76 3.07 -7.99
N ASP A 111 -18.87 2.36 -7.76
CA ASP A 111 -19.72 2.56 -6.59
C ASP A 111 -19.04 2.04 -5.30
N CYS A 112 -18.12 1.06 -5.42
CA CYS A 112 -17.36 0.54 -4.28
C CYS A 112 -16.49 1.58 -3.60
N CYS A 113 -16.06 2.63 -4.30
CA CYS A 113 -15.20 3.66 -3.74
C CYS A 113 -15.90 4.45 -2.63
N LEU A 114 -17.15 4.86 -2.87
CA LEU A 114 -17.95 5.59 -1.90
C LEU A 114 -18.23 4.72 -0.68
N GLU A 115 -18.58 3.46 -0.91
CA GLU A 115 -18.82 2.50 0.18
C GLU A 115 -17.58 2.28 1.03
N CYS A 116 -16.42 2.09 0.40
CA CYS A 116 -15.16 1.98 1.14
C CYS A 116 -14.86 3.27 1.91
N SER A 117 -15.18 4.45 1.37
CA SER A 117 -14.95 5.73 2.06
C SER A 117 -15.82 5.89 3.30
N ASN A 118 -17.00 5.30 3.29
CA ASN A 118 -17.94 5.35 4.41
C ASN A 118 -17.77 4.18 5.39
N PHE A 119 -16.99 3.16 5.03
CA PHE A 119 -16.80 1.97 5.87
C PHE A 119 -15.57 2.14 6.77
N PRO A 120 -15.75 2.21 8.12
CA PRO A 120 -14.64 2.41 9.04
C PRO A 120 -13.50 1.41 8.82
N GLY A 121 -12.31 1.95 8.55
CA GLY A 121 -11.10 1.15 8.34
C GLY A 121 -10.93 0.59 6.93
N CYS A 122 -11.84 0.84 5.99
CA CYS A 122 -11.66 0.42 4.60
C CYS A 122 -10.66 1.31 3.87
N ARG A 123 -9.74 0.67 3.15
CA ARG A 123 -8.60 1.30 2.47
C ARG A 123 -8.40 0.81 1.05
N ALA A 124 -9.01 -0.31 0.71
CA ALA A 124 -9.03 -0.85 -0.64
C ALA A 124 -10.33 -1.62 -0.83
N PHE A 125 -10.66 -1.91 -2.08
CA PHE A 125 -11.75 -2.82 -2.40
C PHE A 125 -11.38 -3.70 -3.58
N THR A 126 -12.07 -4.82 -3.69
CA THR A 126 -12.18 -5.60 -4.92
C THR A 126 -13.65 -5.75 -5.25
N HIS A 127 -14.05 -5.34 -6.44
CA HIS A 127 -15.37 -5.61 -7.00
C HIS A 127 -15.30 -6.90 -7.82
N THR A 128 -16.32 -7.73 -7.72
CA THR A 128 -16.49 -8.99 -8.49
C THR A 128 -17.93 -9.09 -8.95
N ASP A 129 -18.21 -9.99 -9.89
CA ASP A 129 -19.56 -10.30 -10.39
C ASP A 129 -20.41 -11.16 -9.42
N HIS A 130 -19.83 -11.61 -8.30
CA HIS A 130 -20.51 -12.39 -7.28
C HIS A 130 -21.84 -11.76 -6.87
N ASN A 131 -22.92 -12.56 -6.84
CA ASN A 131 -24.30 -12.12 -6.56
C ASN A 131 -24.78 -10.94 -7.45
N GLY A 132 -24.30 -10.88 -8.69
CA GLY A 132 -24.61 -9.82 -9.63
C GLY A 132 -23.90 -8.50 -9.32
N GLY A 133 -22.79 -8.55 -8.59
CA GLY A 133 -21.96 -7.40 -8.22
C GLY A 133 -21.75 -7.28 -6.71
N THR A 134 -20.53 -7.54 -6.24
CA THR A 134 -20.14 -7.44 -4.83
C THR A 134 -18.86 -6.64 -4.68
N CYS A 135 -18.89 -5.60 -3.82
CA CYS A 135 -17.70 -4.93 -3.32
C CYS A 135 -17.21 -5.64 -2.06
N TRP A 136 -16.01 -6.21 -2.12
CA TRP A 136 -15.28 -6.74 -0.99
C TRP A 136 -14.42 -5.62 -0.40
N LEU A 137 -14.84 -5.06 0.73
CA LEU A 137 -14.22 -3.93 1.41
C LEU A 137 -13.05 -4.42 2.26
N LYS A 138 -11.88 -3.80 2.11
CA LYS A 138 -10.61 -4.30 2.66
C LYS A 138 -9.92 -3.29 3.53
N SER A 139 -9.30 -3.77 4.61
CA SER A 139 -8.51 -2.93 5.52
C SER A 139 -7.18 -2.44 4.94
N GLN A 140 -6.69 -3.04 3.84
CA GLN A 140 -5.48 -2.64 3.12
C GLN A 140 -5.43 -3.28 1.72
N LYS A 141 -4.52 -2.79 0.84
CA LYS A 141 -4.22 -3.45 -0.44
C LYS A 141 -3.56 -4.81 -0.17
N GLY A 142 -4.21 -5.88 -0.63
CA GLY A 142 -3.71 -7.25 -0.54
C GLY A 142 -2.70 -7.61 -1.64
N ARG A 143 -2.29 -8.88 -1.65
CA ARG A 143 -1.50 -9.44 -2.77
C ARG A 143 -2.35 -9.42 -4.03
N MET A 144 -1.76 -8.99 -5.15
CA MET A 144 -2.46 -8.92 -6.44
C MET A 144 -2.48 -10.28 -7.13
N VAL A 145 -3.66 -10.73 -7.54
CA VAL A 145 -3.87 -11.95 -8.33
C VAL A 145 -4.69 -11.57 -9.56
N TYR A 146 -4.29 -12.11 -10.72
CA TYR A 146 -5.08 -11.96 -11.94
C TYR A 146 -6.42 -12.67 -11.77
N ASN A 147 -7.50 -11.93 -12.01
CA ASN A 147 -8.86 -12.48 -12.04
C ASN A 147 -9.66 -11.69 -13.06
N GLU A 148 -10.08 -12.34 -14.14
CA GLU A 148 -10.79 -11.73 -15.29
C GLU A 148 -12.00 -10.87 -14.87
N GLU A 149 -12.69 -11.27 -13.80
CA GLU A 149 -13.95 -10.69 -13.33
C GLU A 149 -13.76 -9.67 -12.19
N ALA A 150 -12.52 -9.48 -11.73
CA ALA A 150 -12.23 -8.60 -10.60
C ALA A 150 -11.79 -7.21 -11.06
N THR A 151 -12.24 -6.18 -10.35
CA THR A 151 -11.73 -4.81 -10.48
C THR A 151 -11.42 -4.27 -9.10
N SER A 152 -10.17 -3.87 -8.86
CA SER A 152 -9.73 -3.41 -7.54
C SER A 152 -9.28 -1.96 -7.54
N SER A 153 -9.27 -1.32 -6.38
CA SER A 153 -8.67 0.00 -6.20
C SER A 153 -8.35 0.30 -4.74
N VAL A 154 -7.57 1.37 -4.52
CA VAL A 154 -7.22 1.90 -3.19
C VAL A 154 -7.96 3.21 -2.92
N ASN A 155 -8.34 3.41 -1.66
CA ASN A 155 -9.30 4.44 -1.24
C ASN A 155 -8.66 5.64 -0.50
N TYR A 156 -7.35 5.84 -0.60
CA TYR A 156 -6.65 6.94 0.08
C TYR A 156 -5.85 7.82 -0.89
N GLY A 157 -6.18 7.76 -2.19
CA GLY A 157 -5.37 8.37 -3.25
C GLY A 157 -4.02 7.65 -3.39
N VAL A 158 -3.38 7.80 -4.54
CA VAL A 158 -2.01 7.32 -4.73
C VAL A 158 -1.10 8.52 -4.56
N THR A 159 -0.67 8.80 -3.32
CA THR A 159 0.32 9.85 -3.11
C THR A 159 1.67 9.38 -3.67
N GLY A 160 2.25 10.20 -4.55
CA GLY A 160 3.63 10.02 -5.00
C GLY A 160 4.64 10.42 -3.92
N GLN A 161 4.17 11.05 -2.84
CA GLN A 161 5.01 11.51 -1.75
C GLN A 161 5.27 10.40 -0.72
N PRO A 162 6.47 10.40 -0.12
CA PRO A 162 6.82 9.42 0.89
C PRO A 162 6.04 9.66 2.20
N THR A 163 5.11 8.77 2.53
CA THR A 163 4.24 8.93 3.71
C THR A 163 4.90 8.54 5.02
N CYS A 164 5.72 7.48 5.02
CA CYS A 164 6.43 6.98 6.19
C CYS A 164 5.55 6.82 7.45
N GLY A 165 4.32 6.33 7.28
CA GLY A 165 3.46 5.97 8.41
C GLY A 165 3.97 4.70 9.07
N TYR A 166 4.44 4.81 10.32
CA TYR A 166 4.93 3.65 11.06
C TYR A 166 3.79 2.73 11.47
N GLU A 167 3.98 1.43 11.33
CA GLU A 167 3.13 0.37 11.85
C GLU A 167 3.94 -0.36 12.92
N VAL A 168 3.71 0.02 14.18
CA VAL A 168 4.43 -0.54 15.33
C VAL A 168 3.89 -1.94 15.64
N GLY A 169 4.80 -2.88 15.85
CA GLY A 169 4.46 -4.28 16.09
C GLY A 169 3.98 -5.02 14.84
N VAL A 170 4.26 -4.49 13.65
CA VAL A 170 3.90 -5.10 12.37
C VAL A 170 5.15 -5.31 11.53
N ASP A 171 5.30 -6.51 11.01
CA ASP A 171 6.36 -6.89 10.07
C ASP A 171 5.78 -6.99 8.66
N TYR A 172 6.50 -6.45 7.68
CA TYR A 172 6.18 -6.64 6.27
C TYR A 172 7.00 -7.84 5.79
N VAL A 173 6.33 -8.91 5.39
CA VAL A 173 7.01 -10.19 5.14
C VAL A 173 7.63 -10.20 3.74
N GLY A 174 8.92 -10.53 3.68
CA GLY A 174 9.67 -10.75 2.43
C GLY A 174 9.94 -9.46 1.64
N ASN A 175 10.22 -9.62 0.34
CA ASN A 175 10.48 -8.53 -0.61
C ASN A 175 11.71 -7.66 -0.27
N ASP A 176 12.63 -8.18 0.53
CA ASP A 176 13.85 -7.47 0.95
C ASP A 176 14.83 -7.30 -0.21
N ILE A 177 15.20 -6.05 -0.51
CA ILE A 177 16.20 -5.70 -1.52
C ILE A 177 17.61 -5.71 -0.92
N ILE A 178 17.72 -5.15 0.29
CA ILE A 178 18.94 -4.99 1.08
C ILE A 178 18.58 -4.67 2.54
N SER A 179 19.44 -5.06 3.47
CA SER A 179 19.38 -4.64 4.88
C SER A 179 20.60 -3.81 5.26
N GLN A 180 20.40 -2.79 6.11
CA GLN A 180 21.46 -1.90 6.58
C GLN A 180 21.23 -1.51 8.04
N ARG A 181 22.31 -1.32 8.80
CA ARG A 181 22.23 -0.93 10.21
C ARG A 181 21.92 0.55 10.36
N HIS A 182 20.86 0.84 11.09
CA HIS A 182 20.43 2.19 11.46
C HIS A 182 19.82 2.13 12.85
N GLY A 183 20.31 2.98 13.75
CA GLY A 183 19.99 2.88 15.18
C GLY A 183 18.53 3.18 15.52
N LYS A 184 17.82 3.83 14.59
CA LYS A 184 16.46 4.31 14.79
C LYS A 184 15.59 4.02 13.56
N ALA A 185 14.33 3.66 13.79
CA ALA A 185 13.38 3.39 12.70
C ALA A 185 13.14 4.62 11.81
N GLU A 186 13.28 5.82 12.39
CA GLU A 186 13.13 7.09 11.71
C GLU A 186 14.14 7.31 10.58
N GLU A 187 15.33 6.72 10.70
CA GLU A 187 16.34 6.77 9.65
C GLU A 187 15.92 5.95 8.43
N CYS A 188 15.18 4.84 8.61
CA CYS A 188 14.80 3.95 7.51
C CYS A 188 13.92 4.62 6.47
N CYS A 189 13.06 5.56 6.88
CA CYS A 189 12.25 6.34 5.93
C CYS A 189 13.15 7.13 4.97
N SER A 190 14.13 7.86 5.52
CA SER A 190 15.07 8.69 4.75
C SER A 190 15.98 7.87 3.85
N TRP A 191 16.40 6.69 4.30
CA TRP A 191 17.23 5.79 3.51
C TRP A 191 16.45 5.04 2.44
N CYS A 192 15.22 4.63 2.70
CA CYS A 192 14.37 4.03 1.66
C CYS A 192 14.14 4.98 0.48
N ARG A 193 14.07 6.30 0.72
CA ARG A 193 13.98 7.30 -0.37
C ARG A 193 15.23 7.34 -1.27
N GLN A 194 16.37 6.83 -0.80
CA GLN A 194 17.64 6.82 -1.52
C GLN A 194 17.97 5.44 -2.12
N VAL A 195 17.46 4.36 -1.52
CA VAL A 195 17.64 3.00 -2.03
C VAL A 195 16.79 2.81 -3.28
N SER A 196 17.45 2.61 -4.42
CA SER A 196 16.77 2.34 -5.70
C SER A 196 15.80 1.17 -5.57
N GLY A 197 14.57 1.38 -6.01
CA GLY A 197 13.49 0.39 -5.95
C GLY A 197 12.83 0.23 -4.58
N CYS A 198 13.29 0.89 -3.51
CA CYS A 198 12.63 0.78 -2.21
C CYS A 198 11.26 1.47 -2.21
N LYS A 199 10.26 0.78 -1.67
CA LYS A 199 8.88 1.25 -1.47
C LYS A 199 8.41 1.10 -0.03
N ALA A 200 9.05 0.24 0.76
CA ALA A 200 8.71 0.02 2.16
C ALA A 200 9.94 -0.43 2.96
N PHE A 201 9.82 -0.47 4.28
CA PHE A 201 10.83 -1.10 5.14
C PHE A 201 10.19 -1.76 6.35
N SER A 202 10.96 -2.66 6.97
CA SER A 202 10.73 -3.12 8.35
C SER A 202 12.01 -2.91 9.14
N TRP A 203 11.91 -2.29 10.31
CA TRP A 203 13.02 -2.02 11.21
C TRP A 203 12.91 -2.89 12.46
N THR A 204 14.04 -3.39 12.94
CA THR A 204 14.11 -4.15 14.19
C THR A 204 15.27 -3.62 15.04
N ASN A 205 15.20 -3.79 16.36
CA ASN A 205 16.30 -3.47 17.26
C ASN A 205 17.44 -4.52 17.24
N GLN A 206 17.44 -5.44 16.27
CA GLN A 206 18.51 -6.41 16.10
C GLN A 206 19.82 -5.69 15.75
N ASP A 207 20.93 -6.14 16.37
CA ASP A 207 22.28 -5.62 16.14
C ASP A 207 22.45 -4.11 16.39
N GLY A 208 21.66 -3.56 17.32
CA GLY A 208 21.66 -2.12 17.61
C GLY A 208 20.82 -1.29 16.62
N GLY A 209 19.99 -1.94 15.81
CA GLY A 209 19.06 -1.32 14.87
C GLY A 209 19.37 -1.69 13.41
N THR A 210 18.41 -2.30 12.72
CA THR A 210 18.55 -2.71 11.32
C THR A 210 17.29 -2.41 10.51
N CYS A 211 17.44 -1.68 9.40
CA CYS A 211 16.41 -1.50 8.38
C CYS A 211 16.49 -2.62 7.34
N TYR A 212 15.37 -3.28 7.08
CA TYR A 212 15.18 -4.22 5.98
C TYR A 212 14.36 -3.52 4.89
N PHE A 213 15.03 -3.01 3.86
CA PHE A 213 14.42 -2.23 2.77
C PHE A 213 13.78 -3.13 1.75
N LYS A 214 12.56 -2.80 1.35
CA LYS A 214 11.68 -3.64 0.54
C LYS A 214 11.19 -2.89 -0.68
N ASN A 215 11.02 -3.60 -1.79
CA ASN A 215 10.49 -2.99 -3.02
C ASN A 215 8.96 -2.90 -3.06
N ARG A 216 8.25 -3.46 -2.08
CA ARG A 216 6.79 -3.38 -1.94
C ARG A 216 6.32 -3.82 -0.55
N LYS A 217 5.10 -3.42 -0.18
CA LYS A 217 4.36 -3.91 0.99
C LYS A 217 3.29 -4.91 0.53
N ASP A 218 3.44 -6.19 0.86
CA ASP A 218 2.44 -7.21 0.51
C ASP A 218 1.75 -7.81 1.73
N GLN A 219 2.36 -8.85 2.29
CA GLN A 219 1.84 -9.56 3.45
C GLN A 219 2.36 -8.87 4.71
N THR A 220 1.48 -8.68 5.67
CA THR A 220 1.83 -8.17 6.99
C THR A 220 1.53 -9.21 8.06
N VAL A 221 2.32 -9.22 9.13
CA VAL A 221 2.07 -10.06 10.30
C VAL A 221 2.30 -9.24 11.58
N LEU A 222 1.55 -9.55 12.63
CA LEU A 222 1.83 -8.99 13.95
C LEU A 222 3.14 -9.58 14.48
N LYS A 223 4.09 -8.71 14.80
CA LYS A 223 5.40 -9.07 15.33
C LYS A 223 5.90 -7.96 16.27
N PRO A 224 5.74 -8.13 17.59
CA PRO A 224 6.23 -7.17 18.57
C PRO A 224 7.72 -6.86 18.39
N GLY A 225 8.09 -5.59 18.56
CA GLY A 225 9.48 -5.13 18.41
C GLY A 225 9.91 -4.81 16.97
N VAL A 226 9.02 -4.96 15.99
CA VAL A 226 9.23 -4.51 14.60
C VAL A 226 8.47 -3.22 14.35
N ILE A 227 9.07 -2.28 13.61
CA ILE A 227 8.42 -1.06 13.15
C ILE A 227 8.53 -1.04 11.62
N SER A 228 7.40 -1.12 10.92
CA SER A 228 7.39 -1.08 9.45
C SER A 228 6.81 0.22 8.92
N ALA A 229 7.12 0.59 7.69
CA ALA A 229 6.46 1.71 7.03
C ALA A 229 6.35 1.46 5.53
N ALA A 230 5.17 1.76 4.97
CA ALA A 230 5.09 2.02 3.54
C ALA A 230 5.64 3.42 3.30
N VAL A 231 6.60 3.53 2.38
CA VAL A 231 7.20 4.80 2.00
C VAL A 231 6.51 5.28 0.74
N PHE A 232 6.48 4.46 -0.30
CA PHE A 232 5.83 4.76 -1.58
C PHE A 232 4.74 3.73 -1.90
N PRO A 233 3.82 4.03 -2.83
CA PRO A 233 2.86 3.05 -3.33
C PRO A 233 3.55 1.84 -3.96
N ASN A 234 2.93 0.67 -3.81
CA ASN A 234 3.30 -0.50 -4.60
C ASN A 234 3.13 -0.21 -6.10
N PRO A 235 3.88 -0.91 -6.97
CA PRO A 235 3.58 -0.92 -8.39
C PRO A 235 2.10 -1.23 -8.64
N PRO A 236 1.42 -0.47 -9.53
CA PRO A 236 0.07 -0.80 -9.92
C PRO A 236 0.04 -2.10 -10.73
N ALA A 237 -1.08 -2.80 -10.69
CA ALA A 237 -1.32 -3.92 -11.60
C ALA A 237 -1.18 -3.46 -13.08
N PRO A 238 -0.76 -4.35 -14.00
CA PRO A 238 -0.55 -5.79 -13.82
C PRO A 238 0.82 -6.17 -13.24
N SER A 239 1.69 -5.22 -12.94
CA SER A 239 3.02 -5.51 -12.38
C SER A 239 2.90 -6.31 -11.08
N CYS A 240 3.45 -7.51 -11.05
CA CYS A 240 3.38 -8.45 -9.94
C CYS A 240 1.96 -8.88 -9.52
N ALA A 241 0.98 -8.78 -10.41
CA ALA A 241 -0.29 -9.49 -10.29
C ALA A 241 -0.10 -10.93 -10.77
N MET A 242 -0.30 -11.91 -9.88
CA MET A 242 0.01 -13.31 -10.17
C MET A 242 -1.05 -13.93 -11.09
N GLU A 243 -0.63 -14.41 -12.27
CA GLU A 243 -1.38 -15.36 -13.09
C GLU A 243 -1.12 -16.76 -12.55
N LEU A 244 -2.09 -17.30 -11.82
CA LEU A 244 -2.00 -18.62 -11.21
C LEU A 244 -2.26 -19.70 -12.26
N GLY A 245 -1.44 -20.74 -12.26
CA GLY A 245 -1.63 -21.87 -13.16
C GLY A 245 -1.27 -21.57 -14.62
N VAL A 246 -0.49 -20.52 -14.86
CA VAL A 246 -0.09 -20.06 -16.21
C VAL A 246 1.42 -20.00 -16.25
N ASP A 247 2.02 -20.63 -17.25
CA ASP A 247 3.43 -20.51 -17.57
C ASP A 247 3.61 -19.61 -18.78
N TYR A 248 4.50 -18.62 -18.65
CA TYR A 248 4.97 -17.85 -19.79
C TYR A 248 6.11 -18.61 -20.46
N VAL A 249 5.97 -18.91 -21.74
CA VAL A 249 6.94 -19.71 -22.50
C VAL A 249 8.00 -18.81 -23.13
N ASP A 250 9.23 -19.33 -23.22
CA ASP A 250 10.40 -18.69 -23.82
C ASP A 250 10.84 -17.38 -23.12
N ASN A 251 11.70 -16.62 -23.80
CA ASN A 251 12.25 -15.33 -23.37
C ASN A 251 13.08 -15.37 -22.08
N ASP A 252 13.55 -16.55 -21.66
CA ASP A 252 14.38 -16.71 -20.48
C ASP A 252 15.71 -15.95 -20.61
N ILE A 253 16.03 -15.16 -19.59
CA ILE A 253 17.29 -14.42 -19.45
C ILE A 253 18.08 -14.87 -18.21
N GLY A 254 17.61 -15.92 -17.56
CA GLY A 254 18.25 -16.54 -16.40
C GLY A 254 17.23 -17.11 -15.42
N ASN A 255 17.72 -17.60 -14.30
CA ASN A 255 16.89 -18.03 -13.18
C ASN A 255 17.57 -17.70 -11.84
N ALA A 256 16.78 -17.74 -10.77
CA ALA A 256 17.28 -17.59 -9.41
C ALA A 256 16.42 -18.42 -8.44
N PRO A 257 16.97 -18.88 -7.30
CA PRO A 257 16.17 -19.39 -6.20
C PRO A 257 15.20 -18.32 -5.70
N ALA A 258 13.95 -18.70 -5.44
CA ALA A 258 12.95 -17.81 -4.86
C ALA A 258 11.99 -18.60 -3.98
N ALA A 259 11.72 -18.10 -2.77
CA ALA A 259 10.88 -18.79 -1.79
C ALA A 259 9.43 -18.95 -2.27
N ASP A 260 8.91 -17.94 -2.98
CA ASP A 260 7.61 -17.97 -3.64
C ASP A 260 7.58 -17.06 -4.88
N ALA A 261 6.42 -17.01 -5.55
CA ALA A 261 6.25 -16.19 -6.75
C ALA A 261 6.31 -14.67 -6.48
N TYR A 262 6.03 -14.21 -5.25
CA TYR A 262 6.13 -12.80 -4.88
C TYR A 262 7.58 -12.39 -4.66
N ASP A 263 8.38 -13.28 -4.08
CA ASP A 263 9.84 -13.15 -4.02
C ASP A 263 10.45 -13.14 -5.44
N CYS A 264 9.94 -13.98 -6.35
CA CYS A 264 10.35 -13.98 -7.75
C CYS A 264 10.06 -12.65 -8.47
N CYS A 265 8.90 -12.02 -8.21
CA CYS A 265 8.62 -10.64 -8.65
C CYS A 265 9.70 -9.66 -8.17
N SER A 266 10.13 -9.78 -6.91
CA SER A 266 11.17 -8.93 -6.35
C SER A 266 12.54 -9.11 -7.00
N ILE A 267 12.91 -10.36 -7.27
CA ILE A 267 14.14 -10.69 -8.00
C ILE A 267 14.07 -10.12 -9.43
N CYS A 268 12.95 -10.28 -10.13
CA CYS A 268 12.78 -9.76 -11.48
C CYS A 268 12.86 -8.23 -11.50
N MET A 269 12.19 -7.52 -10.59
CA MET A 269 12.30 -6.05 -10.47
C MET A 269 13.75 -5.54 -10.30
N LYS A 270 14.63 -6.35 -9.70
CA LYS A 270 16.04 -6.01 -9.49
C LYS A 270 16.92 -6.42 -10.67
N LYS A 271 16.49 -7.40 -11.48
CA LYS A 271 17.26 -7.93 -12.60
C LYS A 271 17.08 -7.04 -13.82
N ASP A 272 18.17 -6.39 -14.21
CA ASP A 272 18.17 -5.59 -15.43
C ASP A 272 17.74 -6.41 -16.65
N GLY A 273 16.81 -5.86 -17.43
CA GLY A 273 16.17 -6.53 -18.57
C GLY A 273 15.05 -7.52 -18.24
N CYS A 274 14.75 -7.82 -16.97
CA CYS A 274 13.61 -8.67 -16.61
C CYS A 274 12.30 -7.87 -16.65
N LYS A 275 11.31 -8.37 -17.39
CA LYS A 275 9.98 -7.75 -17.56
C LYS A 275 8.83 -8.71 -17.28
N ALA A 276 9.15 -9.98 -17.05
CA ALA A 276 8.20 -11.00 -16.64
C ALA A 276 8.96 -12.15 -15.97
N PHE A 277 8.22 -13.03 -15.30
CA PHE A 277 8.78 -14.26 -14.76
C PHE A 277 7.73 -15.38 -14.75
N SER A 278 8.23 -16.61 -14.68
CA SER A 278 7.47 -17.80 -14.25
C SER A 278 8.12 -18.32 -12.98
N TRP A 279 7.37 -18.56 -11.92
CA TRP A 279 7.86 -19.22 -10.70
C TRP A 279 7.28 -20.63 -10.59
N SER A 280 8.11 -21.58 -10.16
CA SER A 280 7.73 -22.98 -9.95
C SER A 280 8.45 -23.57 -8.75
N ASN A 281 7.94 -24.70 -8.23
CA ASN A 281 8.61 -25.45 -7.15
C ASN A 281 9.86 -26.24 -7.59
N ALA A 282 10.35 -26.05 -8.82
CA ALA A 282 11.60 -26.67 -9.27
C ALA A 282 12.75 -26.32 -8.31
N ASN A 283 13.57 -27.30 -7.94
CA ASN A 283 14.71 -27.15 -7.03
C ASN A 283 14.38 -26.47 -5.67
N GLY A 284 13.17 -26.66 -5.16
CA GLY A 284 12.72 -26.04 -3.90
C GLY A 284 12.22 -24.60 -4.04
N GLY A 285 12.05 -24.11 -5.28
CA GLY A 285 11.58 -22.77 -5.59
C GLY A 285 12.52 -22.09 -6.59
N THR A 286 12.13 -22.06 -7.87
CA THR A 286 12.90 -21.43 -8.94
C THR A 286 12.08 -20.33 -9.61
N CYS A 287 12.68 -19.15 -9.69
CA CYS A 287 12.23 -18.00 -10.44
C CYS A 287 12.89 -18.00 -11.83
N TRP A 288 12.10 -18.22 -12.88
CA TRP A 288 12.55 -18.16 -14.28
C TRP A 288 12.35 -16.74 -14.80
N LEU A 289 13.44 -16.00 -14.92
CA LEU A 289 13.47 -14.58 -15.25
C LEU A 289 13.38 -14.40 -16.76
N LYS A 290 12.50 -13.51 -17.23
CA LYS A 290 12.19 -13.35 -18.65
C LYS A 290 12.30 -11.91 -19.11
N SER A 291 12.74 -11.72 -20.36
CA SER A 291 12.81 -10.40 -21.00
C SER A 291 11.44 -9.82 -21.39
N GLY A 292 10.37 -10.61 -21.29
CA GLY A 292 8.98 -10.21 -21.57
C GLY A 292 8.01 -11.37 -21.40
N LYS A 293 6.70 -11.06 -21.41
CA LYS A 293 5.63 -12.07 -21.46
C LYS A 293 5.58 -12.69 -22.85
N GLY A 294 5.94 -13.96 -22.96
CA GLY A 294 5.83 -14.75 -24.19
C GLY A 294 4.43 -15.34 -24.40
N ALA A 295 4.35 -16.40 -25.21
CA ALA A 295 3.14 -17.21 -25.32
C ALA A 295 2.81 -17.83 -23.95
N THR A 296 1.53 -18.08 -23.66
CA THR A 296 1.11 -18.66 -22.39
C THR A 296 0.61 -20.08 -22.57
N VAL A 297 0.93 -20.95 -21.62
CA VAL A 297 0.37 -22.31 -21.53
C VAL A 297 -0.19 -22.55 -20.14
N ALA A 298 -1.26 -23.32 -20.05
CA ALA A 298 -1.83 -23.72 -18.77
C ALA A 298 -0.88 -24.70 -18.06
N ASN A 299 -0.46 -24.36 -16.85
CA ASN A 299 0.35 -25.21 -15.99
C ASN A 299 0.04 -24.92 -14.52
N PRO A 300 -0.75 -25.77 -13.82
CA PRO A 300 -1.23 -25.50 -12.46
C PRO A 300 -0.11 -25.37 -11.41
N ASN A 301 1.11 -25.81 -11.73
CA ASN A 301 2.26 -25.75 -10.83
C ASN A 301 3.13 -24.49 -11.01
N VAL A 302 2.75 -23.61 -11.94
CA VAL A 302 3.47 -22.38 -12.26
C VAL A 302 2.62 -21.16 -11.91
N LYS A 303 3.28 -20.12 -11.41
CA LYS A 303 2.69 -18.81 -11.19
C LYS A 303 3.54 -17.79 -11.94
N SER A 304 2.93 -17.02 -12.83
CA SER A 304 3.66 -16.06 -13.66
C SER A 304 3.18 -14.64 -13.41
N SER A 305 4.00 -13.66 -13.77
CA SER A 305 3.58 -12.27 -13.75
C SER A 305 4.45 -11.42 -14.67
N VAL A 306 3.90 -10.31 -15.14
CA VAL A 306 4.67 -9.20 -15.73
C VAL A 306 5.21 -8.31 -14.63
N VAL A 307 6.30 -7.60 -14.91
CA VAL A 307 6.97 -6.71 -13.95
C VAL A 307 7.14 -5.33 -14.55
#